data_AF-A0A938G138-F1
#
_entry.id   AF-A0A938G138-F1
#
_cell.length_a   1.000
_cell.length_b   1.000
_cell.length_c   1.000
_cell.angle_alpha   90.00
_cell.angle_beta   90.00
_cell.angle_gamma   90.00
#
_symmetry.space_group_name_H-M   'P 1'
#
loop_
_entity.id
_entity.type
_entity.pdbx_description
1 polymer ?
#
loop_
_entity_poly.entity_id
_entity_poly.type
_entity_poly.pdbx_seq_one_letter_code
_entity_poly.pdbx_strand_id
1 'polypeptide(L)'
;MPVMRVTSPAVLARRVTEGGLSTDTVYEFVHADDPHTVIAELDTTAPIGPVSGKAVWVFDVNPHPWAQSVAEAVWESLDWSEVPDDAEEPYDRDCVEKGWSCRILVRVGW
;
A
#
# COMPACT_ATOMS: atom_id res chain seq x y z
N MET A 1 0.26 12.75 -9.88
CA MET A 1 -0.11 11.51 -9.20
C MET A 1 -0.75 10.59 -10.21
N PRO A 2 -0.16 9.42 -10.51
CA PRO A 2 -0.77 8.43 -11.40
C PRO A 2 -1.96 7.76 -10.72
N VAL A 3 -3.06 7.61 -11.46
CA VAL A 3 -4.29 6.96 -11.00
C VAL A 3 -4.36 5.53 -11.53
N MET A 4 -4.51 4.58 -10.63
CA MET A 4 -4.61 3.15 -10.90
C MET A 4 -6.04 2.68 -10.67
N ARG A 5 -6.72 2.30 -11.75
CA ARG A 5 -8.04 1.67 -11.63
C ARG A 5 -7.89 0.21 -11.19
N VAL A 6 -8.67 -0.17 -10.18
CA VAL A 6 -8.71 -1.53 -9.63
C VAL A 6 -10.13 -2.09 -9.65
N THR A 7 -10.24 -3.37 -9.98
CA THR A 7 -11.53 -4.07 -10.12
C THR A 7 -11.86 -4.96 -8.92
N SER A 8 -10.91 -5.16 -8.01
CA SER A 8 -11.11 -5.95 -6.79
C SER A 8 -10.04 -5.64 -5.72
N PRO A 9 -10.30 -5.97 -4.44
CA PRO A 9 -9.33 -5.85 -3.35
C PRO A 9 -8.02 -6.60 -3.64
N ALA A 10 -8.12 -7.83 -4.16
CA ALA A 10 -6.96 -8.67 -4.45
C ALA A 10 -6.07 -8.08 -5.55
N VAL A 11 -6.66 -7.47 -6.59
CA VAL A 11 -5.89 -6.81 -7.65
C VAL A 11 -5.14 -5.60 -7.10
N LEU A 12 -5.75 -4.83 -6.20
CA LEU A 12 -5.11 -3.71 -5.54
C LEU A 12 -3.92 -4.21 -4.70
N ALA A 13 -4.15 -5.15 -3.77
CA ALA A 13 -3.11 -5.68 -2.89
C ALA A 13 -1.93 -6.23 -3.70
N ARG A 14 -2.21 -7.02 -4.74
CA ARG A 14 -1.21 -7.58 -5.65
C ARG A 14 -0.35 -6.51 -6.33
N ARG A 15 -0.94 -5.38 -6.75
CA ARG A 15 -0.18 -4.28 -7.37
C ARG A 15 0.78 -3.59 -6.39
N VAL A 16 0.40 -3.52 -5.11
CA VAL A 16 1.26 -2.94 -4.08
C VAL A 16 2.44 -3.87 -3.79
N THR A 17 2.22 -5.20 -3.80
CA THR A 17 3.19 -6.17 -3.28
C THR A 17 4.08 -6.82 -4.35
N GLU A 18 3.62 -6.96 -5.60
CA GLU A 18 4.41 -7.61 -6.68
C GLU A 18 5.42 -6.68 -7.37
N GLY A 19 5.46 -5.39 -7.01
CA GLY A 19 6.43 -4.42 -7.53
C GLY A 19 6.11 -3.90 -8.94
N GLY A 20 7.11 -3.28 -9.58
CA GLY A 20 6.96 -2.60 -10.88
C GLY A 20 6.49 -1.14 -10.76
N LEU A 21 6.41 -0.60 -9.54
CA LEU A 21 6.13 0.80 -9.27
C LEU A 21 7.44 1.60 -9.23
N SER A 22 7.38 2.82 -9.75
CA SER A 22 8.49 3.77 -9.72
C SER A 22 8.59 4.42 -8.35
N THR A 23 9.81 4.70 -7.89
CA THR A 23 10.06 5.55 -6.72
C THR A 23 9.79 7.01 -7.05
N ASP A 24 9.72 7.87 -6.02
CA ASP A 24 9.47 9.32 -6.18
C ASP A 24 8.09 9.63 -6.79
N THR A 25 7.09 8.81 -6.45
CA THR A 25 5.72 8.93 -6.97
C THR A 25 4.69 8.61 -5.90
N VAL A 26 3.57 9.34 -5.90
CA VAL A 26 2.38 8.96 -5.14
C VAL A 26 1.32 8.42 -6.09
N TYR A 27 0.90 7.18 -5.85
CA TYR A 27 -0.11 6.45 -6.63
C TYR A 27 -1.45 6.47 -5.91
N GLU A 28 -2.53 6.74 -6.64
CA GLU A 28 -3.91 6.59 -6.14
C GLU A 28 -4.53 5.33 -6.73
N PHE A 29 -5.10 4.48 -5.89
CA PHE A 29 -5.89 3.33 -6.31
C PHE A 29 -7.37 3.66 -6.21
N VAL A 30 -8.05 3.72 -7.35
CA VAL A 30 -9.47 4.09 -7.44
C VAL A 30 -10.33 2.93 -7.93
N HIS A 31 -11.60 2.94 -7.55
CA HIS A 31 -12.55 1.94 -8.04
C HIS A 31 -12.68 2.04 -9.58
N ALA A 32 -12.66 0.90 -10.29
CA ALA A 32 -12.68 0.91 -11.76
C ALA A 32 -13.96 1.54 -12.34
N ASP A 33 -15.10 1.33 -11.67
CA ASP A 33 -16.41 1.86 -12.07
C ASP A 33 -16.69 3.27 -11.51
N ASP A 34 -15.94 3.71 -10.50
CA ASP A 34 -16.06 5.05 -9.93
C ASP A 34 -14.67 5.63 -9.62
N PRO A 35 -14.08 6.37 -10.58
CA PRO A 35 -12.74 6.92 -10.43
C PRO A 35 -12.66 8.08 -9.42
N HIS A 36 -13.80 8.54 -8.88
CA HIS A 36 -13.81 9.55 -7.81
C HIS A 36 -13.66 8.92 -6.41
N THR A 37 -13.85 7.61 -6.28
CA THR A 37 -13.66 6.88 -5.04
C THR A 37 -12.23 6.36 -4.94
N VAL A 38 -11.40 7.04 -4.14
CA VAL A 38 -10.03 6.63 -3.81
C VAL A 38 -10.06 5.59 -2.69
N ILE A 39 -9.64 4.38 -3.00
CA ILE A 39 -9.62 3.24 -2.08
C ILE A 39 -8.35 3.25 -1.24
N ALA A 40 -7.21 3.55 -1.87
CA ALA A 40 -5.91 3.57 -1.20
C ALA A 40 -4.92 4.48 -1.93
N GLU A 41 -3.88 4.88 -1.22
CA GLU A 41 -2.75 5.65 -1.72
C GLU A 41 -1.45 4.93 -1.37
N LEU A 42 -0.47 5.00 -2.27
CA LEU A 42 0.88 4.52 -2.02
C LEU A 42 1.87 5.62 -2.32
N ASP A 43 2.51 6.11 -1.27
CA ASP A 43 3.59 7.08 -1.31
C ASP A 43 4.95 6.35 -1.38
N THR A 44 5.65 6.56 -2.50
CA THR A 44 7.00 6.01 -2.77
C THR A 44 8.09 7.09 -2.78
N THR A 45 7.78 8.30 -2.27
CA THR A 45 8.66 9.48 -2.33
C THR A 45 9.74 9.50 -1.25
N ALA A 46 9.66 8.60 -0.26
CA ALA A 46 10.69 8.51 0.76
C ALA A 46 12.07 8.28 0.14
N PRO A 47 13.12 8.95 0.67
CA PRO A 47 14.46 8.84 0.12
C PRO A 47 14.99 7.40 0.24
N ILE A 48 15.75 6.99 -0.77
CA ILE A 48 16.46 5.70 -0.75
C ILE A 48 17.67 5.83 0.17
N GLY A 49 17.76 4.95 1.17
CA GLY A 49 18.90 4.87 2.06
C GLY A 49 20.19 4.58 1.28
N PRO A 50 21.23 5.45 1.36
CA PRO A 50 22.40 5.37 0.49
C PRO A 50 23.26 4.11 0.70
N VAL A 51 23.16 3.49 1.88
CA VAL A 51 23.92 2.28 2.24
C VAL A 51 23.08 1.02 2.08
N SER A 52 21.80 1.08 2.44
CA SER A 52 20.89 -0.08 2.41
C SER A 52 20.29 -0.34 1.03
N GLY A 53 20.19 0.69 0.18
CA GLY A 53 19.41 0.65 -1.05
C GLY A 53 17.91 0.43 -0.78
N LYS A 54 17.44 0.69 0.44
CA LYS A 54 16.04 0.51 0.85
C LYS A 54 15.34 1.86 0.92
N ALA A 55 14.09 1.92 0.47
CA ALA A 55 13.17 3.00 0.70
C ALA A 55 12.02 2.52 1.60
N VAL A 56 11.36 3.44 2.30
CA VAL A 56 10.14 3.15 3.04
C VAL A 56 8.96 3.66 2.24
N TRP A 57 8.13 2.78 1.74
CA TRP A 57 6.88 3.17 1.11
C TRP A 57 5.78 3.25 2.17
N VAL A 58 4.90 4.23 2.05
CA VAL A 58 3.75 4.40 2.94
C VAL A 58 2.50 4.05 2.16
N PHE A 59 1.77 3.05 2.63
CA PHE A 59 0.55 2.58 2.03
C PHE A 59 -0.63 2.91 2.95
N ASP A 60 -1.52 3.76 2.46
CA ASP A 60 -2.69 4.25 3.20
C ASP A 60 -3.97 3.74 2.53
N VAL A 61 -4.75 2.95 3.26
CA VAL A 61 -6.07 2.47 2.86
C VAL A 61 -7.13 3.36 3.47
N ASN A 62 -7.94 3.99 2.62
CA ASN A 62 -9.04 4.84 3.07
C ASN A 62 -10.22 4.02 3.61
N PRO A 63 -11.06 4.61 4.48
CA PRO A 63 -12.35 4.02 4.85
C PRO A 63 -13.17 3.64 3.62
N HIS A 64 -13.36 2.35 3.41
CA HIS A 64 -14.01 1.80 2.22
C HIS A 64 -14.50 0.37 2.50
N PRO A 65 -15.57 -0.13 1.87
CA PRO A 65 -16.02 -1.52 2.04
C PRO A 65 -14.96 -2.59 1.71
N TRP A 66 -13.93 -2.23 0.95
CA TRP A 66 -12.80 -3.12 0.62
C TRP A 66 -11.62 -2.98 1.58
N ALA A 67 -11.63 -2.00 2.48
CA ALA A 67 -10.47 -1.62 3.26
C ALA A 67 -9.93 -2.79 4.08
N GLN A 68 -10.82 -3.55 4.74
CA GLN A 68 -10.43 -4.73 5.52
C GLN A 68 -9.71 -5.77 4.65
N SER A 69 -10.32 -6.16 3.54
CA SER A 69 -9.75 -7.17 2.63
C SER A 69 -8.47 -6.72 1.95
N VAL A 70 -8.35 -5.42 1.63
CA VAL A 70 -7.11 -4.86 1.07
C VAL A 70 -5.99 -4.88 2.10
N ALA A 71 -6.27 -4.40 3.32
CA ALA A 71 -5.29 -4.31 4.38
C ALA A 71 -4.75 -5.68 4.76
N GLU A 72 -5.64 -6.67 4.99
CA GLU A 72 -5.26 -8.05 5.29
C GLU A 72 -4.45 -8.69 4.15
N ALA A 73 -4.89 -8.56 2.90
CA ALA A 73 -4.18 -9.16 1.77
C ALA A 73 -2.79 -8.54 1.54
N VAL A 74 -2.64 -7.22 1.76
CA VAL A 74 -1.33 -6.57 1.73
C VAL A 74 -0.47 -7.09 2.86
N TRP A 75 -0.96 -7.04 4.10
CA TRP A 75 -0.26 -7.48 5.30
C TRP A 75 0.27 -8.92 5.18
N GLU A 76 -0.57 -9.85 4.73
CA GLU A 76 -0.22 -11.27 4.54
C GLU A 76 0.81 -11.51 3.43
N SER A 77 0.96 -10.54 2.51
CA SER A 77 1.89 -10.62 1.39
C SER A 77 3.23 -9.94 1.67
N LEU A 78 3.39 -9.23 2.79
CA LEU A 78 4.63 -8.56 3.14
C LEU A 78 5.72 -9.56 3.54
N ASP A 79 6.96 -9.28 3.14
CA ASP A 79 8.12 -9.95 3.73
C ASP A 79 8.31 -9.39 5.14
N TRP A 80 8.16 -10.24 6.17
CA TRP A 80 8.28 -9.86 7.57
C TRP A 80 9.64 -9.27 7.94
N SER A 81 10.70 -9.53 7.15
CA SER A 81 12.00 -8.89 7.32
C SER A 81 12.01 -7.40 6.89
N GLU A 82 10.92 -6.95 6.28
CA GLU A 82 10.72 -5.63 5.69
C GLU A 82 9.53 -4.86 6.29
N VAL A 83 8.93 -5.40 7.36
CA VAL A 83 7.88 -4.73 8.15
C VAL A 83 8.52 -4.11 9.40
N PRO A 84 8.30 -2.81 9.69
CA PRO A 84 8.77 -2.20 10.93
C PRO A 84 8.12 -2.82 12.18
N ASP A 85 8.86 -2.86 13.28
CA ASP A 85 8.37 -3.39 14.57
C ASP A 85 7.17 -2.61 15.14
N ASP A 86 6.95 -1.36 14.71
CA ASP A 86 5.84 -0.49 15.11
C ASP A 86 4.64 -0.57 14.15
N ALA A 87 4.65 -1.47 13.17
CA ALA A 87 3.56 -1.61 12.22
C ALA A 87 2.31 -2.21 12.90
N GLU A 88 1.16 -1.59 12.67
CA GLU A 88 -0.14 -2.06 13.18
C GLU A 88 -0.74 -3.08 12.21
N GLU A 89 -1.08 -4.26 12.71
CA GLU A 89 -1.81 -5.26 11.92
C GLU A 89 -3.29 -4.86 11.73
N PRO A 90 -3.94 -5.30 10.63
CA PRO A 90 -5.30 -4.86 10.32
C PRO A 90 -6.41 -5.64 11.02
N TYR A 91 -6.12 -6.80 11.65
CA TYR A 91 -7.13 -7.76 12.09
C TYR A 91 -8.06 -7.26 13.20
N ASP A 92 -7.52 -6.57 14.20
CA ASP A 92 -8.30 -6.02 15.34
C ASP A 92 -8.81 -4.59 15.09
N ARG A 93 -8.59 -4.06 13.88
CA ARG A 93 -8.97 -2.70 13.48
C ARG A 93 -10.18 -2.75 12.56
N ASP A 94 -11.13 -1.86 12.80
CA ASP A 94 -12.19 -1.58 11.82
C ASP A 94 -11.63 -0.74 10.67
N CYS A 95 -11.04 -1.41 9.68
CA CYS A 95 -10.45 -0.73 8.53
C CYS A 95 -11.52 -0.11 7.63
N VAL A 96 -12.75 -0.62 7.65
CA VAL A 96 -13.86 -0.09 6.84
C VAL A 96 -14.26 1.30 7.32
N GLU A 97 -14.29 1.53 8.63
CA GLU A 97 -14.60 2.84 9.20
C GLU A 97 -13.38 3.76 9.34
N LYS A 98 -12.23 3.20 9.72
CA LYS A 98 -11.05 3.99 10.15
C LYS A 98 -9.89 3.99 9.17
N GLY A 99 -9.98 3.21 8.08
CA GLY A 99 -8.86 2.96 7.20
C GLY A 99 -7.72 2.21 7.91
N TRP A 100 -6.61 2.06 7.21
CA TRP A 100 -5.39 1.40 7.71
C TRP A 100 -4.16 2.01 7.05
N SER A 101 -3.04 2.08 7.75
CA SER A 101 -1.79 2.63 7.22
C SER A 101 -0.66 1.67 7.56
N CYS A 102 0.22 1.44 6.59
CA CYS A 102 1.35 0.55 6.74
C CYS A 102 2.61 1.14 6.09
N ARG A 103 3.75 0.91 6.73
CA ARG A 103 5.06 1.23 6.17
C ARG A 103 5.68 -0.05 5.66
N ILE A 104 6.10 -0.03 4.40
CA ILE A 104 6.68 -1.17 3.71
C ILE A 104 8.14 -0.82 3.40
N LEU A 105 9.12 -1.51 3.98
CA LEU A 105 10.49 -1.37 3.49
C LEU A 105 10.60 -2.07 2.15
N VAL A 106 11.10 -1.38 1.13
CA VAL A 106 11.28 -1.96 -0.20
C VAL A 106 12.73 -1.77 -0.61
N ARG A 107 13.35 -2.83 -1.12
CA ARG A 107 14.66 -2.73 -1.75
C ARG A 107 14.53 -2.20 -3.17
N VAL A 108 15.09 -1.01 -3.41
CA VAL A 108 15.10 -0.40 -4.74
C VAL A 108 16.32 -0.92 -5.48
N GLY A 109 16.10 -1.82 -6.44
CA GLY A 109 17.14 -2.28 -7.35
C GLY A 109 17.61 -1.16 -8.26
N TRP A 110 18.93 -1.02 -8.42
CA TRP A 110 19.56 -0.08 -9.35
C TRP A 110 19.79 -0.75 -10.70
#